data_AF-A0A354D5B9-F1
#
_entry.id   AF-A0A354D5B9-F1
#
_cell.length_a   1.000
_cell.length_b   1.000
_cell.length_c   1.000
_cell.angle_alpha   90.00
_cell.angle_beta   90.00
_cell.angle_gamma   90.00
#
_symmetry.space_group_name_H-M   'P 1'
#
loop_
_entity.id
_entity.type
_entity.pdbx_description
1 polymer ?
#
loop_
_entity_poly.entity_id
_entity_poly.type
_entity_poly.pdbx_seq_one_letter_code
_entity_poly.pdbx_strand_id
1 'polypeptide(L)'
;MKQWKTRLAICLCLLLAAPTVISALPVNKLEAEAASGTSTNVYGYYTDIQVEQGMTFNMGDLFQYSQYKNNKEIKGGYLSDLSSGVSYKSSNKNVITVSSKGDITVKKTGKAVITTKYKGIPVSTTITAVKKNGLKSNKYSSLRSKAKNVAKVYGNGITSKNRYKLAQAVMTCQNARWAVTGEYISQTGFVSYYSVQTGSAHRLVAPEMIKAAKISSKLSEYAYNNNPVGTKASKNFKITSVTAKKNRETLTIKTNKKLNDTQVFAIKYIYINDTYLQNDKKAVFNVYVKDTKTGHYYRGTAYAKQGSNQISVRMDYLKLKSNTKYQVYYMVNDKGWAQGKTFTAK
;
A
#
# COMPACT_ATOMS: atom_id res chain seq x y z
N MET A 1 -19.23 -34.28 -6.60
CA MET A 1 -19.43 -33.33 -5.48
C MET A 1 -18.07 -32.71 -5.16
N LYS A 2 -17.65 -31.65 -5.84
CA LYS A 2 -17.91 -30.22 -5.57
C LYS A 2 -17.32 -29.77 -4.23
N GLN A 3 -16.05 -29.36 -4.24
CA GLN A 3 -15.31 -28.45 -3.34
C GLN A 3 -13.82 -28.77 -3.55
N TRP A 4 -12.86 -27.88 -3.83
CA TRP A 4 -12.77 -26.44 -3.89
C TRP A 4 -11.63 -26.12 -4.87
N LYS A 5 -11.95 -25.55 -6.03
CA LYS A 5 -11.00 -24.70 -6.75
C LYS A 5 -10.91 -23.40 -5.96
N THR A 6 -9.78 -23.13 -5.28
CA THR A 6 -9.16 -21.80 -5.06
C THR A 6 -7.89 -22.01 -4.22
N ARG A 7 -6.78 -22.33 -4.88
CA ARG A 7 -5.44 -22.09 -4.35
C ARG A 7 -4.67 -21.32 -5.43
N LEU A 8 -5.08 -20.07 -5.65
CA LEU A 8 -4.23 -19.11 -6.35
C LEU A 8 -3.14 -18.69 -5.36
N ALA A 9 -1.96 -19.28 -5.55
CA ALA A 9 -0.73 -18.79 -4.97
C ALA A 9 -0.51 -17.35 -5.46
N ILE A 10 -0.75 -16.36 -4.60
CA ILE A 10 -0.20 -15.01 -4.77
C ILE A 10 0.86 -14.86 -3.68
N CYS A 11 1.98 -15.55 -3.90
CA CYS A 11 3.27 -15.26 -3.28
C CYS A 11 3.94 -14.16 -4.11
N LEU A 12 3.50 -12.91 -3.93
CA LEU A 12 4.23 -11.74 -4.46
C LEU A 12 4.66 -10.83 -3.31
N CYS A 13 5.26 -11.43 -2.29
CA CYS A 13 5.94 -10.72 -1.20
C CYS A 13 7.18 -11.51 -0.84
N LEU A 14 8.29 -11.22 -1.52
CA LEU A 14 9.65 -11.04 -0.99
C LEU A 14 10.62 -10.92 -2.20
N LEU A 15 11.53 -9.94 -2.12
CA LEU A 15 12.63 -9.62 -3.05
C LEU A 15 12.31 -8.71 -4.25
N LEU A 16 12.26 -7.41 -3.98
CA LEU A 16 12.97 -6.43 -4.82
C LEU A 16 13.76 -5.50 -3.90
N ALA A 17 14.89 -6.02 -3.43
CA ALA A 17 16.02 -5.25 -2.94
C ALA A 17 17.29 -5.83 -3.60
N ALA A 18 17.42 -5.59 -4.91
CA ALA A 18 18.69 -5.47 -5.65
C ALA A 18 18.36 -4.91 -7.05
N PRO A 19 19.19 -4.01 -7.61
CA PRO A 19 18.93 -3.34 -8.88
C PRO A 19 19.23 -4.30 -10.05
N THR A 20 18.21 -4.95 -10.59
CA THR A 20 18.32 -5.54 -11.93
C THR A 20 17.90 -4.47 -12.93
N VAL A 21 18.87 -4.08 -13.75
CA VAL A 21 18.78 -3.17 -14.89
C VAL A 21 17.51 -3.47 -15.69
N ILE A 22 16.50 -2.63 -15.52
CA ILE A 22 15.40 -2.53 -16.48
C ILE A 22 15.97 -1.72 -17.63
N SER A 23 16.09 -2.35 -18.80
CA SER A 23 16.32 -1.68 -20.08
C SER A 23 15.46 -0.42 -20.15
N ALA A 24 16.13 0.73 -20.14
CA ALA A 24 15.53 2.05 -20.00
C ALA A 24 14.62 2.38 -21.19
N LEU A 25 13.32 2.30 -20.97
CA LEU A 25 12.38 3.25 -21.56
C LEU A 25 12.39 4.50 -20.66
N PRO A 26 12.29 5.72 -21.21
CA PRO A 26 12.63 6.94 -20.48
C PRO A 26 11.71 7.14 -19.28
N VAL A 27 12.25 6.85 -18.09
CA VAL A 27 11.69 7.33 -16.84
C VAL A 27 11.93 8.84 -16.85
N ASN A 28 10.88 9.65 -16.86
CA ASN A 28 10.97 11.08 -16.59
C ASN A 28 11.39 11.30 -15.13
N LYS A 29 12.63 10.96 -14.78
CA LYS A 29 13.29 11.30 -13.53
C LYS A 29 13.87 12.69 -13.73
N LEU A 30 13.11 13.72 -13.34
CA LEU A 30 13.59 15.10 -13.36
C LEU A 30 14.01 15.46 -11.94
N GLU A 31 15.32 15.63 -11.76
CA GLU A 31 15.94 16.01 -10.48
C GLU A 31 16.13 17.53 -10.45
N ALA A 32 15.86 18.15 -9.31
CA ALA A 32 16.34 19.51 -9.02
C ALA A 32 17.04 19.50 -7.66
N GLU A 33 18.30 19.92 -7.64
CA GLU A 33 19.05 20.19 -6.42
C GLU A 33 18.75 21.61 -5.94
N ALA A 34 18.34 21.76 -4.69
CA ALA A 34 18.31 23.07 -4.03
C ALA A 34 19.66 23.33 -3.33
N ALA A 35 20.02 24.60 -3.17
CA ALA A 35 21.26 25.11 -2.55
C ALA A 35 21.55 24.66 -1.10
N SER A 36 20.74 23.76 -0.53
CA SER A 36 20.81 23.23 0.85
C SER A 36 21.18 21.74 0.94
N GLY A 37 21.60 21.11 -0.18
CA GLY A 37 21.94 19.68 -0.21
C GLY A 37 20.73 18.75 -0.13
N THR A 38 19.53 19.25 -0.47
CA THR A 38 18.29 18.46 -0.55
C THR A 38 17.89 18.32 -2.01
N SER A 39 17.74 17.09 -2.49
CA SER A 39 17.23 16.81 -3.83
C SER A 39 15.73 16.50 -3.78
N THR A 40 15.00 16.90 -4.82
CA THR A 40 13.57 16.60 -4.99
C THR A 40 13.36 15.83 -6.29
N ASN A 41 12.56 14.76 -6.20
CA ASN A 41 12.11 13.97 -7.34
C ASN A 41 10.60 14.08 -7.46
N VAL A 42 10.10 14.25 -8.68
CA VAL A 42 8.67 14.14 -9.03
C VAL A 42 8.52 12.99 -10.01
N TYR A 43 7.61 12.06 -9.75
CA TYR A 43 7.41 10.88 -10.58
C TYR A 43 5.92 10.57 -10.80
N GLY A 44 5.61 10.13 -12.02
CA GLY A 44 4.30 9.67 -12.46
C GLY A 44 4.41 9.00 -13.83
N TYR A 45 3.54 8.03 -14.10
CA TYR A 45 3.68 7.10 -15.23
C TYR A 45 2.85 7.48 -16.46
N TYR A 46 2.11 8.59 -16.41
CA TYR A 46 1.11 8.93 -17.41
C TYR A 46 1.49 10.21 -18.17
N THR A 47 2.28 10.07 -19.23
CA THR A 47 2.65 11.18 -20.12
C THR A 47 1.60 11.44 -21.19
N ASP A 48 0.87 10.41 -21.62
CA ASP A 48 -0.18 10.50 -22.65
C ASP A 48 -1.42 9.70 -22.24
N ILE A 49 -2.54 10.40 -22.07
CA ILE A 49 -3.80 9.79 -21.62
C ILE A 49 -4.99 10.19 -22.50
N GLN A 50 -5.96 9.28 -22.60
CA GLN A 50 -7.29 9.55 -23.15
C GLN A 50 -8.31 9.63 -22.03
N VAL A 51 -9.13 10.67 -22.05
CA VAL A 51 -10.17 10.91 -21.05
C VAL A 51 -11.44 11.37 -21.75
N GLU A 52 -12.58 10.85 -21.31
CA GLU A 52 -13.87 11.27 -21.87
C GLU A 52 -14.27 12.69 -21.47
N GLN A 53 -14.96 13.37 -22.37
CA GLN A 53 -15.68 14.60 -22.08
C GLN A 53 -16.61 14.45 -20.86
N GLY A 54 -16.60 15.46 -20.00
CA GLY A 54 -17.40 15.53 -18.78
C GLY A 54 -16.79 14.84 -17.57
N MET A 55 -15.65 14.15 -17.72
CA MET A 55 -14.95 13.55 -16.59
C MET A 55 -14.12 14.58 -15.81
N THR A 56 -14.01 14.33 -14.51
CA THR A 56 -13.18 15.09 -13.58
C THR A 56 -12.30 14.17 -12.75
N PHE A 57 -11.10 14.64 -12.43
CA PHE A 57 -10.13 13.96 -11.56
C PHE A 57 -9.06 14.96 -11.11
N ASN A 58 -8.31 14.65 -10.06
CA ASN A 58 -7.22 15.51 -9.60
C ASN A 58 -5.89 15.05 -10.21
N MET A 59 -5.20 15.97 -10.90
CA MET A 59 -3.90 15.71 -11.53
C MET A 59 -2.80 15.41 -10.50
N GLY A 60 -2.83 16.08 -9.35
CA GLY A 60 -1.88 15.86 -8.26
C GLY A 60 -1.99 14.49 -7.60
N ASP A 61 -3.10 13.77 -7.76
CA ASP A 61 -3.26 12.39 -7.31
C ASP A 61 -2.52 11.37 -8.22
N LEU A 62 -2.12 11.77 -9.44
CA LEU A 62 -1.36 10.92 -10.37
C LEU A 62 0.16 11.03 -10.19
N PHE A 63 0.61 12.04 -9.43
CA PHE A 63 2.02 12.33 -9.24
C PHE A 63 2.41 12.21 -7.77
N GLN A 64 3.56 11.59 -7.55
CA GLN A 64 4.20 11.52 -6.26
C GLN A 64 5.49 12.32 -6.28
N TYR A 65 5.94 12.71 -5.09
CA TYR A 65 7.23 13.34 -4.90
C TYR A 65 7.97 12.64 -3.76
N SER A 66 9.29 12.69 -3.83
CA SER A 66 10.17 12.31 -2.73
C SER A 66 11.31 13.32 -2.62
N GLN A 67 11.72 13.62 -1.39
CA GLN A 67 12.81 14.51 -1.06
C GLN A 67 13.86 13.74 -0.29
N TYR A 68 15.12 13.94 -0.66
CA TYR A 68 16.24 13.23 -0.07
C TYR A 68 17.27 14.20 0.51
N LYS A 69 17.89 13.78 1.60
CA LYS A 69 19.09 14.40 2.16
C LYS A 69 20.06 13.29 2.53
N ASN A 70 21.30 13.35 2.04
CA ASN A 70 22.32 12.32 2.27
C ASN A 70 21.83 10.89 1.95
N ASN A 71 21.21 10.71 0.77
CA ASN A 71 20.62 9.43 0.30
C ASN A 71 19.51 8.83 1.19
N LYS A 72 18.94 9.60 2.13
CA LYS A 72 17.80 9.20 2.94
C LYS A 72 16.58 10.02 2.56
N GLU A 73 15.47 9.34 2.31
CA GLU A 73 14.19 10.01 2.09
C GLU A 73 13.75 10.70 3.38
N ILE A 74 13.52 12.01 3.30
CA ILE A 74 13.08 12.84 4.42
C ILE A 74 11.59 13.19 4.33
N LYS A 75 11.03 13.18 3.12
CA LYS A 75 9.63 13.51 2.87
C LYS A 75 9.19 12.91 1.54
N GLY A 76 8.00 12.32 1.51
CA GLY A 76 7.36 11.88 0.28
C GLY A 76 5.85 12.02 0.35
N GLY A 77 5.17 11.77 -0.76
CA GLY A 77 3.71 11.76 -0.82
C GLY A 77 3.15 12.12 -2.19
N TYR A 78 1.84 12.34 -2.26
CA TYR A 78 1.17 12.80 -3.47
C TYR A 78 1.25 14.31 -3.60
N LEU A 79 1.35 14.84 -4.82
CA LEU A 79 1.39 16.30 -5.04
C LEU A 79 0.10 16.97 -4.57
N SER A 80 -1.04 16.30 -4.68
CA SER A 80 -2.34 16.78 -4.20
C SER A 80 -2.49 16.83 -2.67
N ASP A 81 -1.53 16.28 -1.91
CA ASP A 81 -1.48 16.43 -0.44
C ASP A 81 -0.73 17.69 0.01
N LEU A 82 -0.04 18.37 -0.91
CA LEU A 82 0.68 19.59 -0.61
C LEU A 82 -0.31 20.77 -0.55
N SER A 83 -0.22 21.55 0.52
CA SER A 83 -1.02 22.76 0.70
C SER A 83 -0.56 23.94 -0.18
N SER A 84 0.67 23.91 -0.68
CA SER A 84 1.25 24.94 -1.54
C SER A 84 2.46 24.42 -2.32
N GLY A 85 2.95 25.22 -3.27
CA GLY A 85 4.18 24.95 -4.03
C GLY A 85 4.01 24.07 -5.27
N VAL A 86 2.79 23.57 -5.52
CA VAL A 86 2.42 22.89 -6.77
C VAL A 86 1.61 23.85 -7.64
N SER A 87 1.95 23.95 -8.92
CA SER A 87 1.17 24.72 -9.88
C SER A 87 0.78 23.86 -11.09
N TYR A 88 -0.35 24.21 -11.70
CA TYR A 88 -0.93 23.51 -12.83
C TYR A 88 -1.28 24.50 -13.94
N LYS A 89 -0.98 24.14 -15.19
CA LYS A 89 -1.30 24.95 -16.37
C LYS A 89 -1.84 24.05 -17.48
N SER A 90 -2.92 24.48 -18.12
CA SER A 90 -3.41 23.87 -19.37
C SER A 90 -2.96 24.69 -20.56
N SER A 91 -2.47 24.03 -21.61
CA SER A 91 -2.16 24.68 -22.89
C SER A 91 -3.41 25.05 -23.68
N ASN A 92 -4.57 24.44 -23.39
CA ASN A 92 -5.83 24.72 -24.07
C ASN A 92 -7.03 24.63 -23.11
N LYS A 93 -7.34 25.75 -22.45
CA LYS A 93 -8.44 25.88 -21.47
C LYS A 93 -9.84 25.73 -22.07
N ASN A 94 -9.96 25.82 -23.39
CA ASN A 94 -11.24 25.60 -24.10
C ASN A 94 -11.57 24.11 -24.21
N VAL A 95 -10.57 23.23 -24.19
CA VAL A 95 -10.73 21.77 -24.21
C VAL A 95 -10.70 21.22 -22.80
N ILE A 96 -9.68 21.59 -22.01
CA ILE A 96 -9.45 21.06 -20.67
C ILE A 96 -9.03 22.19 -19.73
N THR A 97 -9.77 22.36 -18.63
CA THR A 97 -9.37 23.27 -17.55
C THR A 97 -8.73 22.49 -16.41
N VAL A 98 -7.80 23.13 -15.72
CA VAL A 98 -7.21 22.65 -14.48
C VAL A 98 -7.33 23.74 -13.43
N SER A 99 -7.84 23.41 -12.23
CA SER A 99 -7.92 24.34 -11.11
C SER A 99 -6.54 24.57 -10.48
N SER A 100 -6.42 25.58 -9.61
CA SER A 100 -5.19 25.79 -8.82
C SER A 100 -4.88 24.62 -7.87
N LYS A 101 -5.88 23.80 -7.53
CA LYS A 101 -5.74 22.57 -6.73
C LYS A 101 -5.46 21.32 -7.58
N GLY A 102 -5.39 21.45 -8.90
CA GLY A 102 -5.12 20.36 -9.83
C GLY A 102 -6.36 19.61 -10.32
N ASP A 103 -7.57 20.12 -10.06
CA ASP A 103 -8.80 19.46 -10.52
C ASP A 103 -9.00 19.69 -12.01
N ILE A 104 -9.02 18.60 -12.78
CA ILE A 104 -9.26 18.58 -14.21
C ILE A 104 -10.76 18.55 -14.49
N THR A 105 -11.17 19.35 -15.48
CA THR A 105 -12.50 19.25 -16.12
C THR A 105 -12.33 19.17 -17.63
N VAL A 106 -12.77 18.06 -18.21
CA VAL A 106 -12.74 17.83 -19.66
C VAL A 106 -14.01 18.42 -20.30
N LYS A 107 -13.89 19.52 -21.03
CA LYS A 107 -15.05 20.30 -21.54
C LYS A 107 -15.59 19.79 -22.86
N LYS A 108 -14.70 19.52 -23.82
CA LYS A 108 -15.03 19.06 -25.18
C LYS A 108 -13.89 18.25 -25.76
N THR A 109 -14.14 17.59 -26.89
CA THR A 109 -13.12 16.82 -27.60
C THR A 109 -11.96 17.69 -28.08
N GLY A 110 -10.75 17.12 -28.11
CA GLY A 110 -9.54 17.81 -28.53
C GLY A 110 -8.33 17.38 -27.70
N LYS A 111 -7.22 18.11 -27.83
CA LYS A 111 -5.96 17.82 -27.12
C LYS A 111 -5.55 19.03 -26.28
N ALA A 112 -5.06 18.78 -25.07
CA ALA A 112 -4.39 19.78 -24.26
C ALA A 112 -3.21 19.15 -23.51
N VAL A 113 -2.15 19.92 -23.30
CA VAL A 113 -1.03 19.54 -22.44
C VAL A 113 -1.26 20.18 -21.08
N ILE A 114 -1.25 19.36 -20.04
CA ILE A 114 -1.27 19.82 -18.65
C ILE A 114 0.15 19.78 -18.12
N THR A 115 0.68 20.94 -17.76
CA THR A 115 1.98 21.06 -17.08
C THR A 115 1.73 21.18 -15.57
N THR A 116 2.25 20.21 -14.82
CA THR A 116 2.30 20.22 -13.36
C THR A 116 3.72 20.59 -12.93
N LYS A 117 3.90 21.55 -12.04
CA LYS A 117 5.22 21.98 -11.57
C LYS A 117 5.29 21.92 -10.06
N TYR A 118 6.34 21.30 -9.52
CA TYR A 118 6.65 21.30 -8.08
C TYR A 118 8.13 21.60 -7.87
N LYS A 119 8.45 22.59 -7.02
CA LYS A 119 9.84 23.02 -6.74
C LYS A 119 10.71 23.19 -8.00
N GLY A 120 10.17 23.86 -9.03
CA GLY A 120 10.92 24.07 -10.26
C GLY A 120 10.81 22.94 -11.29
N ILE A 121 10.49 21.72 -10.86
CA ILE A 121 10.44 20.52 -11.70
C ILE A 121 9.10 20.43 -12.45
N PRO A 122 9.07 20.58 -13.78
CA PRO A 122 7.86 20.46 -14.57
C PRO A 122 7.64 19.02 -15.03
N VAL A 123 6.40 18.55 -14.99
CA VAL A 123 5.96 17.29 -15.62
C VAL A 123 4.79 17.60 -16.54
N SER A 124 4.88 17.15 -17.78
CA SER A 124 3.84 17.36 -18.80
C SER A 124 3.05 16.08 -19.04
N THR A 125 1.72 16.20 -19.01
CA THR A 125 0.79 15.16 -19.42
C THR A 125 -0.06 15.67 -20.56
N THR A 126 0.06 15.03 -21.71
CA THR A 126 -0.85 15.19 -22.83
C THR A 126 -2.16 14.48 -22.53
N ILE A 127 -3.26 15.22 -22.60
CA ILE A 127 -4.61 14.66 -22.48
C ILE A 127 -5.32 14.82 -23.81
N THR A 128 -5.77 13.70 -24.35
CA THR A 128 -6.69 13.63 -25.48
C THR A 128 -8.10 13.45 -24.95
N ALA A 129 -8.91 14.50 -25.05
CA ALA A 129 -10.32 14.50 -24.73
C ALA A 129 -11.11 13.81 -25.86
N VAL A 130 -11.76 12.70 -25.53
CA VAL A 130 -12.59 11.93 -26.47
C VAL A 130 -14.08 12.16 -26.21
N LYS A 131 -14.92 11.76 -27.15
CA LYS A 131 -16.39 11.91 -27.04
C LYS A 131 -16.90 11.23 -25.78
N LYS A 132 -17.94 11.82 -25.18
CA LYS A 132 -18.68 11.20 -24.08
C LYS A 132 -19.15 9.81 -24.49
N ASN A 133 -18.99 8.82 -23.61
CA ASN A 133 -19.26 7.39 -23.84
C ASN A 133 -18.30 6.68 -24.83
N GLY A 134 -17.21 7.32 -25.27
CA GLY A 134 -16.18 6.67 -26.10
C GLY A 134 -15.31 5.64 -25.38
N LEU A 135 -15.15 5.75 -24.06
CA LEU A 135 -14.42 4.83 -23.18
C LEU A 135 -15.33 4.21 -22.11
N LYS A 136 -16.49 4.80 -21.86
CA LYS A 136 -17.46 4.40 -20.84
C LYS A 136 -18.13 3.10 -21.23
N SER A 137 -17.68 2.00 -20.65
CA SER A 137 -18.36 0.71 -20.76
C SER A 137 -19.09 0.34 -19.46
N ASN A 138 -20.22 -0.36 -19.59
CA ASN A 138 -20.97 -0.92 -18.47
C ASN A 138 -20.14 -1.93 -17.68
N LYS A 139 -19.15 -2.59 -18.31
CA LYS A 139 -18.23 -3.51 -17.62
C LYS A 139 -17.43 -2.84 -16.49
N TYR A 140 -17.23 -1.52 -16.56
CA TYR A 140 -16.53 -0.74 -15.53
C TYR A 140 -17.46 -0.14 -14.47
N SER A 141 -18.78 -0.35 -14.56
CA SER A 141 -19.77 0.27 -13.64
C SER A 141 -19.54 -0.12 -12.19
N SER A 142 -19.35 -1.42 -11.93
CA SER A 142 -19.09 -1.96 -10.59
C SER A 142 -17.79 -1.39 -10.01
N LEU A 143 -16.70 -1.40 -10.79
CA LEU A 143 -15.41 -0.84 -10.39
C LEU A 143 -15.54 0.64 -9.97
N ARG A 144 -16.16 1.46 -10.82
CA ARG A 144 -16.37 2.90 -10.52
C ARG A 144 -17.21 3.10 -9.26
N SER A 145 -18.27 2.31 -9.08
CA SER A 145 -19.12 2.36 -7.88
C SER A 145 -18.33 2.03 -6.61
N LYS A 146 -17.50 0.97 -6.63
CA LYS A 146 -16.65 0.61 -5.48
C LYS A 146 -15.57 1.66 -5.22
N ALA A 147 -14.96 2.24 -6.25
CA ALA A 147 -14.00 3.33 -6.12
C ALA A 147 -14.61 4.58 -5.47
N LYS A 148 -15.83 4.97 -5.88
CA LYS A 148 -16.59 6.04 -5.21
C LYS A 148 -16.85 5.72 -3.74
N ASN A 149 -17.19 4.48 -3.42
CA ASN A 149 -17.40 4.06 -2.05
C ASN A 149 -16.13 4.17 -1.19
N VAL A 150 -14.94 3.89 -1.74
CA VAL A 150 -13.66 4.12 -1.05
C VAL A 150 -13.54 5.59 -0.63
N ALA A 151 -13.74 6.52 -1.57
CA ALA A 151 -13.69 7.95 -1.28
C ALA A 151 -14.74 8.40 -0.26
N LYS A 152 -15.96 7.86 -0.35
CA LYS A 152 -17.06 8.12 0.60
C LYS A 152 -16.71 7.68 2.03
N VAL A 153 -16.20 6.46 2.19
CA VAL A 153 -15.85 5.91 3.52
C VAL A 153 -14.61 6.59 4.11
N TYR A 154 -13.68 7.00 3.25
CA TYR A 154 -12.48 7.74 3.66
C TYR A 154 -12.83 9.11 4.27
N GLY A 155 -13.77 9.85 3.66
CA GLY A 155 -14.17 11.17 4.15
C GLY A 155 -12.95 12.10 4.30
N ASN A 156 -12.69 12.53 5.54
CA ASN A 156 -11.60 13.47 5.86
C ASN A 156 -10.31 12.79 6.34
N GLY A 157 -10.26 11.45 6.39
CA GLY A 157 -9.07 10.73 6.83
C GLY A 157 -9.36 9.40 7.50
N ILE A 158 -8.29 8.74 7.94
CA ILE A 158 -8.36 7.44 8.62
C ILE A 158 -8.56 7.67 10.11
N THR A 159 -9.59 7.05 10.67
CA THR A 159 -10.01 7.18 12.08
C THR A 159 -10.26 5.80 12.68
N SER A 160 -10.35 5.71 14.02
CA SER A 160 -10.76 4.48 14.71
C SER A 160 -12.14 3.98 14.27
N LYS A 161 -13.04 4.90 13.88
CA LYS A 161 -14.42 4.59 13.49
C LYS A 161 -14.54 4.02 12.06
N ASN A 162 -13.73 4.51 11.11
CA ASN A 162 -13.88 4.16 9.69
C ASN A 162 -12.85 3.15 9.18
N ARG A 163 -11.67 2.99 9.80
CA ARG A 163 -10.55 2.24 9.19
C ARG A 163 -10.86 0.80 8.78
N TYR A 164 -11.67 0.06 9.53
CA TYR A 164 -12.11 -1.28 9.15
C TYR A 164 -13.05 -1.26 7.94
N LYS A 165 -14.06 -0.38 7.95
CA LYS A 165 -14.97 -0.18 6.81
C LYS A 165 -14.21 0.30 5.57
N LEU A 166 -13.22 1.15 5.75
CA LEU A 166 -12.37 1.67 4.69
C LEU A 166 -11.53 0.56 4.07
N ALA A 167 -10.90 -0.28 4.89
CA ALA A 167 -10.12 -1.41 4.41
C ALA A 167 -11.00 -2.41 3.62
N GLN A 168 -12.21 -2.68 4.10
CA GLN A 168 -13.19 -3.48 3.37
C GLN A 168 -13.60 -2.81 2.03
N ALA A 169 -13.80 -1.49 2.01
CA ALA A 169 -14.09 -0.75 0.80
C ALA A 169 -12.93 -0.84 -0.22
N VAL A 170 -11.68 -0.73 0.24
CA VAL A 170 -10.48 -0.90 -0.60
C VAL A 170 -10.41 -2.31 -1.17
N MET A 171 -10.58 -3.35 -0.35
CA MET A 171 -10.55 -4.74 -0.80
C MET A 171 -11.65 -5.04 -1.82
N THR A 172 -12.88 -4.57 -1.58
CA THR A 172 -13.98 -4.75 -2.54
C THR A 172 -13.76 -4.00 -3.85
N CYS A 173 -13.10 -2.84 -3.81
CA CYS A 173 -12.69 -2.11 -5.00
C CYS A 173 -11.61 -2.86 -5.80
N GLN A 174 -10.60 -3.42 -5.12
CA GLN A 174 -9.57 -4.25 -5.73
C GLN A 174 -10.16 -5.52 -6.37
N ASN A 175 -11.08 -6.20 -5.69
CA ASN A 175 -11.77 -7.36 -6.25
C ASN A 175 -12.61 -6.99 -7.48
N ALA A 176 -13.32 -5.85 -7.45
CA ALA A 176 -14.06 -5.35 -8.60
C ALA A 176 -13.14 -5.02 -9.78
N ARG A 177 -11.91 -4.58 -9.52
CA ARG A 177 -10.88 -4.35 -10.56
C ARG A 177 -10.44 -5.66 -11.19
N TRP A 178 -10.20 -6.70 -10.39
CA TRP A 178 -9.82 -8.04 -10.88
C TRP A 178 -10.96 -8.78 -11.58
N ALA A 179 -12.22 -8.44 -11.26
CA ALA A 179 -13.40 -9.00 -11.92
C ALA A 179 -13.63 -8.44 -13.33
N VAL A 180 -12.95 -7.37 -13.73
CA VAL A 180 -13.01 -6.86 -15.11
C VAL A 180 -12.24 -7.79 -16.02
N THR A 181 -12.94 -8.46 -16.94
CA THR A 181 -12.34 -9.42 -17.88
C THR A 181 -11.95 -8.76 -19.20
N GLY A 182 -10.95 -9.34 -19.88
CA GLY A 182 -10.54 -8.97 -21.25
C GLY A 182 -9.54 -7.83 -21.37
N GLU A 183 -9.25 -7.08 -20.29
CA GLU A 183 -8.28 -5.99 -20.28
C GLU A 183 -7.59 -5.88 -18.92
N TYR A 184 -6.33 -5.46 -18.87
CA TYR A 184 -5.66 -5.13 -17.61
C TYR A 184 -5.99 -3.70 -17.19
N ILE A 185 -6.55 -3.55 -15.99
CA ILE A 185 -6.84 -2.25 -15.39
C ILE A 185 -5.82 -1.93 -14.31
N SER A 186 -5.10 -0.82 -14.47
CA SER A 186 -4.14 -0.31 -13.50
C SER A 186 -4.83 0.07 -12.18
N GLN A 187 -4.04 0.23 -11.11
CA GLN A 187 -4.59 0.65 -9.82
C GLN A 187 -5.27 2.01 -9.87
N THR A 188 -4.88 2.89 -10.79
CA THR A 188 -5.46 4.22 -10.99
C THR A 188 -6.56 4.25 -12.06
N GLY A 189 -7.03 3.09 -12.54
CA GLY A 189 -8.20 3.00 -13.43
C GLY A 189 -7.93 3.21 -14.91
N PHE A 190 -6.67 3.08 -15.35
CA PHE A 190 -6.30 3.09 -16.75
C PHE A 190 -6.31 1.68 -17.32
N VAL A 191 -6.75 1.54 -18.56
CA VAL A 191 -6.47 0.33 -19.34
C VAL A 191 -4.99 0.37 -19.73
N SER A 192 -4.24 -0.69 -19.39
CA SER A 192 -2.91 -0.94 -19.96
C SER A 192 -3.01 -2.06 -20.96
N TYR A 193 -2.43 -1.87 -22.14
CA TYR A 193 -2.13 -2.98 -23.02
C TYR A 193 -0.82 -3.62 -22.55
N TYR A 194 -0.77 -4.96 -22.52
CA TYR A 194 0.44 -5.72 -22.14
C TYR A 194 1.52 -5.69 -23.22
N SER A 195 1.25 -5.10 -24.39
CA SER A 195 2.20 -5.00 -25.49
C SER A 195 2.97 -3.68 -25.42
N VAL A 196 4.29 -3.83 -25.50
CA VAL A 196 5.36 -2.83 -25.61
C VAL A 196 5.25 -1.88 -26.83
N GLN A 197 4.06 -1.70 -27.40
CA GLN A 197 3.80 -0.73 -28.46
C GLN A 197 3.81 0.67 -27.85
N THR A 198 5.02 1.20 -27.77
CA THR A 198 5.35 2.61 -27.66
C THR A 198 4.38 3.44 -28.53
N GLY A 199 3.55 4.27 -27.91
CA GLY A 199 2.74 5.28 -28.60
C GLY A 199 1.21 5.23 -28.41
N SER A 200 0.62 4.18 -27.81
CA SER A 200 -0.83 4.17 -27.53
C SER A 200 -1.17 4.88 -26.22
N ALA A 201 -1.96 5.95 -26.29
CA ALA A 201 -2.38 6.71 -25.11
C ALA A 201 -3.17 5.86 -24.08
N HIS A 202 -2.84 5.99 -22.80
CA HIS A 202 -3.51 5.25 -21.73
C HIS A 202 -4.96 5.70 -21.57
N ARG A 203 -5.91 4.77 -21.65
CA ARG A 203 -7.36 5.08 -21.61
C ARG A 203 -7.86 5.08 -20.17
N LEU A 204 -8.27 6.24 -19.66
CA LEU A 204 -8.83 6.37 -18.31
C LEU A 204 -10.31 5.97 -18.30
N VAL A 205 -10.60 4.74 -17.86
CA VAL A 205 -11.96 4.17 -17.87
C VAL A 205 -12.67 4.28 -16.52
N ALA A 206 -11.93 4.50 -15.45
CA ALA A 206 -12.44 4.65 -14.09
C ALA A 206 -11.70 5.77 -13.33
N PRO A 207 -11.97 7.05 -13.61
CA PRO A 207 -11.28 8.18 -12.98
C PRO A 207 -11.37 8.17 -11.45
N GLU A 208 -12.43 7.61 -10.88
CA GLU A 208 -12.61 7.50 -9.43
C GLU A 208 -11.56 6.60 -8.77
N MET A 209 -10.91 5.71 -9.54
CA MET A 209 -9.79 4.88 -9.07
C MET A 209 -8.55 5.70 -8.75
N ILE A 210 -8.35 6.87 -9.35
CA ILE A 210 -7.19 7.72 -9.06
C ILE A 210 -7.18 8.08 -7.57
N LYS A 211 -8.30 8.62 -7.07
CA LYS A 211 -8.46 8.95 -5.66
C LYS A 211 -8.49 7.69 -4.77
N ALA A 212 -9.14 6.61 -5.22
CA ALA A 212 -9.20 5.36 -4.46
C ALA A 212 -7.81 4.71 -4.29
N ALA A 213 -6.95 4.77 -5.30
CA ALA A 213 -5.57 4.28 -5.25
C ALA A 213 -4.73 5.05 -4.23
N LYS A 214 -4.80 6.38 -4.27
CA LYS A 214 -4.16 7.25 -3.26
C LYS A 214 -4.63 6.90 -1.84
N ILE A 215 -5.95 6.73 -1.65
CA ILE A 215 -6.51 6.35 -0.35
C ILE A 215 -6.00 4.97 0.10
N SER A 216 -5.94 3.99 -0.81
CA SER A 216 -5.38 2.65 -0.54
C SER A 216 -3.91 2.73 -0.13
N SER A 217 -3.12 3.59 -0.77
CA SER A 217 -1.73 3.85 -0.41
C SER A 217 -1.62 4.43 1.01
N LYS A 218 -2.43 5.45 1.33
CA LYS A 218 -2.47 6.07 2.67
C LYS A 218 -2.90 5.09 3.75
N LEU A 219 -3.87 4.22 3.46
CA LEU A 219 -4.32 3.19 4.39
C LEU A 219 -3.21 2.19 4.70
N SER A 220 -2.48 1.79 3.66
CA SER A 220 -1.35 0.88 3.81
C SER A 220 -0.23 1.52 4.64
N GLU A 221 0.14 2.77 4.32
CA GLU A 221 1.12 3.52 5.11
C GLU A 221 0.68 3.69 6.57
N TYR A 222 -0.59 4.03 6.81
CA TYR A 222 -1.17 4.12 8.15
C TYR A 222 -1.01 2.80 8.92
N ALA A 223 -1.33 1.66 8.30
CA ALA A 223 -1.14 0.35 8.92
C ALA A 223 0.35 0.06 9.18
N TYR A 224 1.23 0.26 8.19
CA TYR A 224 2.68 0.01 8.35
C TYR A 224 3.31 0.83 9.47
N ASN A 225 2.96 2.12 9.57
CA ASN A 225 3.49 3.02 10.60
C ASN A 225 2.96 2.70 12.00
N ASN A 226 1.82 2.01 12.09
CA ASN A 226 1.22 1.61 13.36
C ASN A 226 1.40 0.12 13.71
N ASN A 227 2.08 -0.67 12.87
CA ASN A 227 2.26 -2.10 13.11
C ASN A 227 3.38 -2.36 14.14
N PRO A 228 3.06 -2.80 15.37
CA PRO A 228 4.05 -3.01 16.42
C PRO A 228 4.94 -4.24 16.18
N VAL A 229 4.52 -5.15 15.29
CA VAL A 229 5.23 -6.40 14.98
C VAL A 229 5.80 -6.41 13.56
N GLY A 230 5.95 -5.24 12.94
CA GLY A 230 6.61 -5.06 11.64
C GLY A 230 8.08 -4.64 11.75
N THR A 231 8.71 -4.27 10.64
CA THR A 231 10.13 -3.86 10.60
C THR A 231 10.33 -2.37 10.89
N LYS A 232 9.38 -1.51 10.49
CA LYS A 232 9.49 -0.04 10.57
C LYS A 232 9.15 0.53 11.96
N ALA A 233 8.03 0.11 12.53
CA ALA A 233 7.47 0.66 13.79
C ALA A 233 7.77 -0.20 15.04
N SER A 234 8.53 -1.29 14.90
CA SER A 234 8.96 -2.16 16.02
C SER A 234 9.77 -1.47 17.11
N LYS A 235 10.38 -0.32 16.81
CA LYS A 235 11.16 0.45 17.79
C LYS A 235 10.35 0.84 19.03
N ASN A 236 9.02 0.87 18.93
CA ASN A 236 8.10 1.29 19.99
C ASN A 236 7.52 0.14 20.83
N PHE A 237 7.66 -1.11 20.37
CA PHE A 237 7.06 -2.29 20.99
C PHE A 237 8.13 -3.37 21.17
N LYS A 238 8.55 -3.59 22.41
CA LYS A 238 9.72 -4.42 22.74
C LYS A 238 9.31 -5.64 23.53
N ILE A 239 9.89 -6.80 23.20
CA ILE A 239 9.75 -8.02 24.01
C ILE A 239 10.54 -7.87 25.31
N THR A 240 9.83 -7.92 26.44
CA THR A 240 10.45 -7.87 27.77
C THR A 240 10.87 -9.25 28.21
N SER A 241 10.02 -10.25 28.06
CA SER A 241 10.32 -11.65 28.36
C SER A 241 9.55 -12.62 27.46
N VAL A 242 10.06 -13.85 27.40
CA VAL A 242 9.37 -14.98 26.77
C VAL A 242 9.38 -16.12 27.78
N THR A 243 8.21 -16.68 28.07
CA THR A 243 8.03 -17.79 29.00
C THR A 243 7.48 -18.99 28.26
N ALA A 244 8.08 -20.14 28.48
CA ALA A 244 7.65 -21.40 27.91
C ALA A 244 7.85 -22.54 28.91
N LYS A 245 6.95 -23.52 28.87
CA LYS A 245 7.08 -24.77 29.64
C LYS A 245 7.65 -25.86 28.76
N LYS A 246 8.51 -26.72 29.31
CA LYS A 246 9.00 -27.92 28.62
C LYS A 246 7.85 -28.84 28.20
N ASN A 247 8.05 -29.57 27.10
CA ASN A 247 7.09 -30.51 26.52
C ASN A 247 5.72 -29.89 26.15
N ARG A 248 5.68 -28.57 25.95
CA ARG A 248 4.50 -27.84 25.44
C ARG A 248 4.78 -27.25 24.06
N GLU A 249 3.72 -27.08 23.29
CA GLU A 249 3.71 -26.39 22.00
C GLU A 249 3.39 -24.90 22.12
N THR A 250 3.29 -24.38 23.34
CA THR A 250 2.86 -23.00 23.60
C THR A 250 3.93 -22.20 24.33
N LEU A 251 4.07 -20.94 23.96
CA LEU A 251 4.87 -19.95 24.67
C LEU A 251 4.12 -18.63 24.80
N THR A 252 4.50 -17.83 25.79
CA THR A 252 3.95 -16.49 26.02
C THR A 252 5.05 -15.46 25.85
N ILE A 253 4.82 -14.48 24.98
CA ILE A 253 5.67 -13.31 24.79
C ILE A 253 5.08 -12.15 25.58
N LYS A 254 5.84 -11.56 26.49
CA LYS A 254 5.47 -10.31 27.19
C LYS A 254 6.12 -9.11 26.52
N THR A 255 5.37 -8.02 26.45
CA THR A 255 5.78 -6.77 25.81
C THR A 255 5.82 -5.63 26.82
N ASN A 256 6.60 -4.59 26.53
CA ASN A 256 6.75 -3.43 27.41
C ASN A 256 5.50 -2.54 27.46
N LYS A 257 4.59 -2.67 26.49
CA LYS A 257 3.36 -1.89 26.38
C LYS A 257 2.18 -2.79 26.06
N LYS A 258 0.99 -2.34 26.44
CA LYS A 258 -0.28 -2.96 26.04
C LYS A 258 -0.61 -2.60 24.60
N LEU A 259 -1.15 -3.56 23.85
CA LEU A 259 -1.56 -3.37 22.47
C LEU A 259 -2.77 -2.44 22.40
N ASN A 260 -2.70 -1.36 21.65
CA ASN A 260 -3.84 -0.46 21.46
C ASN A 260 -4.70 -0.86 20.25
N ASP A 261 -5.89 -0.27 20.16
CA ASP A 261 -6.87 -0.52 19.10
C ASP A 261 -6.33 -0.29 17.68
N THR A 262 -5.52 0.76 17.47
CA THR A 262 -4.88 1.06 16.18
C THR A 262 -3.85 0.01 15.79
N GLN A 263 -3.07 -0.46 16.74
CA GLN A 263 -2.07 -1.51 16.53
C GLN A 263 -2.71 -2.86 16.20
N VAL A 264 -3.82 -3.21 16.86
CA VAL A 264 -4.61 -4.41 16.49
C VAL A 264 -5.05 -4.35 15.03
N PHE A 265 -5.62 -3.21 14.60
CA PHE A 265 -6.00 -3.01 13.20
C PHE A 265 -4.80 -3.13 12.26
N ALA A 266 -3.66 -2.52 12.59
CA ALA A 266 -2.46 -2.57 11.77
C ALA A 266 -1.95 -4.00 11.56
N ILE A 267 -1.97 -4.83 12.61
CA ILE A 267 -1.61 -6.25 12.51
C ILE A 267 -2.60 -6.97 11.59
N LYS A 268 -3.91 -6.85 11.82
CA LYS A 268 -4.94 -7.50 10.99
C LYS A 268 -4.85 -7.08 9.51
N TYR A 269 -4.62 -5.80 9.24
CA TYR A 269 -4.56 -5.29 7.86
C TYR A 269 -3.34 -5.84 7.11
N ILE A 270 -2.21 -6.04 7.79
CA ILE A 270 -0.96 -6.49 7.17
C ILE A 270 -0.88 -8.02 7.08
N TYR A 271 -1.38 -8.74 8.08
CA TYR A 271 -1.24 -10.19 8.16
C TYR A 271 -2.57 -10.90 7.88
N ILE A 272 -2.58 -11.68 6.80
CA ILE A 272 -3.77 -12.35 6.23
C ILE A 272 -4.20 -13.61 7.02
N ASN A 273 -3.47 -13.98 8.08
CA ASN A 273 -3.84 -15.15 8.89
C ASN A 273 -5.14 -14.96 9.70
N ASP A 274 -5.65 -13.74 9.75
CA ASP A 274 -6.95 -13.43 10.33
C ASP A 274 -8.02 -13.47 9.23
N THR A 275 -8.94 -14.43 9.32
CA THR A 275 -9.95 -14.68 8.27
C THR A 275 -10.86 -13.47 8.02
N TYR A 276 -10.99 -12.55 8.99
CA TYR A 276 -11.93 -11.43 8.92
C TYR A 276 -11.32 -10.10 9.38
N LEU A 277 -11.40 -9.09 8.51
CA LEU A 277 -10.97 -7.73 8.82
C LEU A 277 -12.07 -6.93 9.54
N GLN A 278 -12.30 -7.27 10.80
CA GLN A 278 -13.32 -6.65 11.67
C GLN A 278 -12.75 -6.26 13.03
N ASN A 279 -13.44 -5.40 13.80
CA ASN A 279 -12.99 -5.03 15.13
C ASN A 279 -13.47 -6.03 16.20
N ASP A 280 -12.77 -7.14 16.35
CA ASP A 280 -12.98 -8.15 17.39
C ASP A 280 -11.98 -8.04 18.56
N LYS A 281 -11.18 -6.97 18.58
CA LYS A 281 -10.12 -6.69 19.56
C LYS A 281 -9.00 -7.74 19.62
N LYS A 282 -8.86 -8.61 18.62
CA LYS A 282 -7.84 -9.67 18.54
C LYS A 282 -7.02 -9.51 17.28
N ALA A 283 -5.82 -10.05 17.22
CA ALA A 283 -5.07 -10.14 15.97
C ALA A 283 -4.25 -11.42 15.93
N VAL A 284 -4.18 -12.02 14.74
CA VAL A 284 -3.43 -13.26 14.48
C VAL A 284 -2.33 -12.99 13.47
N PHE A 285 -1.12 -13.45 13.77
CA PHE A 285 0.04 -13.30 12.87
C PHE A 285 1.05 -14.42 13.09
N ASN A 286 1.98 -14.59 12.15
CA ASN A 286 3.04 -15.58 12.26
C ASN A 286 4.18 -15.07 13.12
N VAL A 287 4.81 -15.98 13.85
CA VAL A 287 6.12 -15.80 14.48
C VAL A 287 6.97 -17.03 14.20
N TYR A 288 8.29 -16.87 14.32
CA TYR A 288 9.22 -17.97 14.13
C TYR A 288 10.07 -18.14 15.38
N VAL A 289 10.38 -19.38 15.72
CA VAL A 289 11.26 -19.75 16.82
C VAL A 289 12.44 -20.52 16.25
N LYS A 290 13.65 -19.99 16.44
CA LYS A 290 14.90 -20.65 16.05
C LYS A 290 15.45 -21.44 17.22
N ASP A 291 15.72 -22.72 17.03
CA ASP A 291 16.56 -23.51 17.94
C ASP A 291 18.02 -23.09 17.74
N THR A 292 18.68 -22.59 18.78
CA THR A 292 20.05 -22.04 18.63
C THR A 292 21.10 -23.11 18.42
N LYS A 293 20.82 -24.38 18.77
CA LYS A 293 21.77 -25.49 18.58
C LYS A 293 21.72 -26.02 17.16
N THR A 294 20.52 -26.28 16.64
CA THR A 294 20.33 -26.86 15.30
C THR A 294 20.26 -25.81 14.20
N GLY A 295 19.98 -24.55 14.56
CA GLY A 295 19.72 -23.48 13.61
C GLY A 295 18.34 -23.54 12.95
N HIS A 296 17.54 -24.58 13.22
CA HIS A 296 16.25 -24.81 12.59
C HIS A 296 15.19 -23.80 13.06
N TYR A 297 14.33 -23.37 12.12
CA TYR A 297 13.24 -22.44 12.37
C TYR A 297 11.90 -23.19 12.41
N TYR A 298 11.12 -22.94 13.45
CA TYR A 298 9.78 -23.49 13.62
C TYR A 298 8.77 -22.35 13.54
N ARG A 299 7.72 -22.54 12.74
CA ARG A 299 6.62 -21.59 12.64
C ARG A 299 5.67 -21.73 13.84
N GLY A 300 5.15 -20.61 14.32
CA GLY A 300 4.05 -20.57 15.27
C GLY A 300 3.03 -19.50 14.90
N THR A 301 1.80 -19.73 15.37
CA THR A 301 0.68 -18.79 15.26
C THR A 301 0.57 -17.98 16.54
N ALA A 302 0.73 -16.67 16.44
CA ALA A 302 0.64 -15.71 17.53
C ALA A 302 -0.76 -15.10 17.62
N TYR A 303 -1.26 -14.97 18.85
CA TYR A 303 -2.55 -14.42 19.21
C TYR A 303 -2.34 -13.24 20.14
N ALA A 304 -2.70 -12.04 19.66
CA ALA A 304 -2.64 -10.81 20.43
C ALA A 304 -4.05 -10.26 20.70
N LYS A 305 -4.20 -9.52 21.79
CA LYS A 305 -5.48 -8.92 22.22
C LYS A 305 -5.28 -7.46 22.61
N GLN A 306 -6.21 -6.60 22.23
CA GLN A 306 -6.25 -5.21 22.68
C GLN A 306 -6.21 -5.13 24.22
N GLY A 307 -5.42 -4.19 24.75
CA GLY A 307 -5.25 -3.98 26.19
C GLY A 307 -4.34 -5.02 26.87
N SER A 308 -3.90 -6.05 26.15
CA SER A 308 -2.92 -7.03 26.65
C SER A 308 -1.50 -6.61 26.30
N ASN A 309 -0.56 -6.86 27.21
CA ASN A 309 0.88 -6.87 26.95
C ASN A 309 1.44 -8.30 26.82
N GLN A 310 0.56 -9.27 26.62
CA GLN A 310 0.89 -10.68 26.43
C GLN A 310 0.39 -11.14 25.07
N ILE A 311 1.25 -11.84 24.35
CA ILE A 311 0.98 -12.51 23.08
C ILE A 311 1.16 -14.00 23.33
N SER A 312 0.11 -14.78 23.10
CA SER A 312 0.18 -16.24 23.19
C SER A 312 0.60 -16.79 21.84
N VAL A 313 1.49 -17.77 21.82
CA VAL A 313 1.97 -18.40 20.58
C VAL A 313 1.76 -19.89 20.70
N ARG A 314 1.16 -20.48 19.67
CA ARG A 314 1.07 -21.94 19.47
C ARG A 314 1.99 -22.33 18.31
N MET A 315 2.93 -23.21 18.57
CA MET A 315 3.85 -23.75 17.57
C MET A 315 3.16 -24.83 16.74
N ASP A 316 3.48 -24.90 15.44
CA ASP A 316 2.81 -25.84 14.53
C ASP A 316 3.35 -27.28 14.67
N TYR A 317 4.68 -27.44 14.74
CA TYR A 317 5.36 -28.74 14.77
C TYR A 317 6.50 -28.82 15.79
N LEU A 318 6.46 -27.98 16.84
CA LEU A 318 7.50 -27.93 17.86
C LEU A 318 6.92 -28.12 19.26
N LYS A 319 7.32 -29.21 19.93
CA LYS A 319 7.27 -29.31 21.40
C LYS A 319 8.58 -28.78 21.97
N LEU A 320 8.48 -27.77 22.83
CA LEU A 320 9.65 -27.08 23.38
C LEU A 320 10.41 -27.99 24.35
N LYS A 321 11.65 -28.31 24.00
CA LYS A 321 12.52 -29.21 24.77
C LYS A 321 13.12 -28.51 26.00
N SER A 322 13.23 -29.26 27.10
CA SER A 322 13.90 -28.82 28.32
C SER A 322 15.34 -28.40 28.04
N ASN A 323 15.83 -27.37 28.74
CA ASN A 323 17.21 -26.87 28.65
C ASN A 323 17.68 -26.48 27.24
N THR A 324 16.77 -26.39 26.26
CA THR A 324 17.09 -25.94 24.91
C THR A 324 16.88 -24.43 24.82
N LYS A 325 17.89 -23.74 24.28
CA LYS A 325 17.87 -22.30 24.07
C LYS A 325 17.25 -22.01 22.71
N TYR A 326 16.26 -21.13 22.70
CA TYR A 326 15.53 -20.70 21.51
C TYR A 326 15.59 -19.19 21.35
N GLN A 327 15.33 -18.70 20.13
CA GLN A 327 15.21 -17.28 19.83
C GLN A 327 13.92 -17.00 19.05
N VAL A 328 13.23 -15.91 19.39
CA VAL A 328 12.02 -15.46 18.66
C VAL A 328 12.41 -14.55 17.49
N TYR A 329 11.78 -14.78 16.34
CA TYR A 329 11.98 -14.10 15.07
C TYR A 329 10.66 -13.61 14.49
N TYR A 330 10.75 -12.54 13.70
CA TYR A 330 9.64 -12.01 12.91
C TYR A 330 9.37 -12.89 11.69
N MET A 331 10.42 -13.20 10.92
CA MET A 331 10.42 -14.13 9.80
C MET A 331 11.69 -14.99 9.83
N VAL A 332 11.76 -16.02 8.99
CA VAL A 332 13.00 -16.78 8.79
C VAL A 332 14.13 -15.81 8.43
N ASN A 333 15.24 -15.89 9.16
CA ASN A 333 16.41 -15.02 9.04
C ASN A 333 16.17 -13.51 9.28
N ASP A 334 14.97 -13.07 9.67
CA ASP A 334 14.68 -11.69 10.03
C ASP A 334 14.18 -11.58 11.47
N LYS A 335 15.01 -10.97 12.32
CA LYS A 335 14.69 -10.75 13.73
C LYS A 335 13.52 -9.78 13.90
N GLY A 336 13.34 -8.83 12.97
CA GLY A 336 12.29 -7.81 12.97
C GLY A 336 12.00 -7.26 14.36
N TRP A 337 10.72 -7.17 14.73
CA TRP A 337 10.29 -6.69 16.05
C TRP A 337 10.73 -7.57 17.23
N ALA A 338 10.99 -8.86 16.99
CA ALA A 338 11.34 -9.80 18.04
C ALA A 338 12.81 -9.68 18.49
N GLN A 339 13.66 -9.04 17.67
CA GLN A 339 15.06 -8.74 17.98
C GLN A 339 15.89 -9.97 18.41
N GLY A 340 15.46 -11.19 18.03
CA GLY A 340 16.14 -12.42 18.41
C GLY A 340 16.07 -12.73 19.91
N LYS A 341 15.04 -12.25 20.61
CA LYS A 341 14.88 -12.45 22.07
C LYS A 341 15.02 -13.93 22.41
N THR A 342 15.97 -14.23 23.28
CA THR A 342 16.30 -15.61 23.66
C THR A 342 15.46 -16.06 24.86
N PHE A 343 15.08 -17.34 24.88
CA PHE A 343 14.46 -17.99 26.03
C PHE A 343 14.82 -19.47 26.12
N THR A 344 14.56 -20.07 27.29
CA THR A 344 14.68 -21.50 27.54
C THR A 344 13.34 -22.00 28.07
N ALA A 345 12.89 -23.17 27.60
CA ALA A 345 11.70 -23.81 28.16
C ALA A 345 12.06 -24.49 29.49
N LYS A 346 11.32 -24.14 30.55
CA LYS A 346 11.52 -24.68 31.90
C LYS A 346 10.49 -25.74 32.25
#